data_AF-A0A2M7Y0K4-F1
#
_entry.id   AF-A0A2M7Y0K4-F1
#
_cell.length_a   1.000
_cell.length_b   1.000
_cell.length_c   1.000
_cell.angle_alpha   90.00
_cell.angle_beta   90.00
_cell.angle_gamma   90.00
#
_symmetry.space_group_name_H-M   'P 1'
#
loop_
_entity.id
_entity.type
_entity.pdbx_description
1 polymer ?
#
loop_
_entity_poly.entity_id
_entity_poly.type
_entity_poly.pdbx_seq_one_letter_code
_entity_poly.pdbx_strand_id
1 'polypeptide(L)'
;MAGDLRTLVAASVPPRRLEGVRARLAGALSSLPMLLRRTGADPAVVAGMREALSRRDWNALGGALARLRRSHPLDLGTILPASPTPQRLRAAEAIHRQSCAGCHDAPAADVALPASNLFEMARTMPAEEFAARLLNGVRGDTRSAHANPFGDPEIAALIAFYARGR
;
A
#
# COMPACT_ATOMS: atom_id res chain seq x y z
N MET A 1 0.42 -5.93 -0.26
CA MET A 1 0.66 -7.34 0.15
C MET A 1 2.11 -7.78 -0.03
N ALA A 2 2.73 -7.73 -1.22
CA ALA A 2 4.11 -8.21 -1.41
C ALA A 2 5.14 -7.54 -0.48
N GLY A 3 5.08 -6.23 -0.28
CA GLY A 3 5.94 -5.54 0.67
C GLY A 3 5.72 -5.94 2.13
N ASP A 4 4.49 -6.24 2.50
CA ASP A 4 4.16 -6.72 3.85
C ASP A 4 4.75 -8.11 4.09
N LEU A 5 4.70 -8.99 3.08
CA LEU A 5 5.39 -10.27 3.13
C LEU A 5 6.91 -10.07 3.28
N ARG A 6 7.52 -9.10 2.57
CA ARG A 6 8.94 -8.77 2.76
C ARG A 6 9.26 -8.33 4.19
N THR A 7 8.36 -7.58 4.83
CA THR A 7 8.50 -7.23 6.25
C THR A 7 8.40 -8.45 7.16
N LEU A 8 7.52 -9.42 6.86
CA LEU A 8 7.39 -10.64 7.67
C LEU A 8 8.61 -11.57 7.62
N VAL A 9 9.34 -11.56 6.51
CA VAL A 9 10.56 -12.38 6.34
C VAL A 9 11.83 -11.67 6.80
N ALA A 10 11.77 -10.37 7.08
CA ALA A 10 12.92 -9.59 7.54
C ALA A 10 13.22 -9.88 9.02
N ALA A 11 14.50 -10.15 9.33
CA ALA A 11 14.93 -10.62 10.65
C ALA A 11 14.82 -9.58 11.79
N SER A 12 14.70 -8.29 11.48
CA SER A 12 14.89 -7.18 12.45
C SER A 12 13.62 -6.40 12.79
N VAL A 13 12.44 -7.02 12.71
CA VAL A 13 11.15 -6.35 12.96
C VAL A 13 10.58 -6.74 14.33
N PRO A 14 10.18 -5.77 15.18
CA PRO A 14 9.59 -6.07 16.49
C PRO A 14 8.35 -6.99 16.38
N PRO A 15 8.12 -7.91 17.34
CA PRO A 15 7.01 -8.88 17.27
C PRO A 15 5.63 -8.22 17.11
N ARG A 16 5.37 -7.13 17.83
CA ARG A 16 4.10 -6.38 17.75
C ARG A 16 3.85 -5.80 16.35
N ARG A 17 4.92 -5.38 15.66
CA ARG A 17 4.83 -4.92 14.27
C ARG A 17 4.57 -6.07 13.31
N LEU A 18 5.17 -7.24 13.54
CA LEU A 18 4.89 -8.45 12.76
C LEU A 18 3.43 -8.89 12.89
N GLU A 19 2.84 -8.81 14.08
CA GLU A 19 1.40 -9.05 14.30
C GLU A 19 0.52 -8.12 13.47
N GLY A 20 0.80 -6.82 13.53
CA GLY A 20 0.10 -5.82 12.73
C GLY A 20 0.19 -6.11 11.23
N VAL A 21 1.39 -6.43 10.73
CA VAL A 21 1.61 -6.75 9.32
C VAL A 21 0.84 -8.02 8.91
N ARG A 22 0.80 -9.06 9.75
CA ARG A 22 -0.02 -10.26 9.50
C ARG A 22 -1.51 -9.93 9.47
N ALA A 23 -2.00 -9.12 10.40
CA ALA A 23 -3.40 -8.69 10.43
C ALA A 23 -3.78 -7.90 9.18
N ARG A 24 -2.91 -7.00 8.70
CA ARG A 24 -3.11 -6.28 7.43
C ARG A 24 -3.17 -7.21 6.22
N LEU A 25 -2.28 -8.21 6.16
CA LEU A 25 -2.34 -9.24 5.11
C LEU A 25 -3.63 -10.05 5.18
N ALA A 26 -4.05 -10.48 6.38
CA ALA A 26 -5.28 -11.20 6.58
C ALA A 26 -6.49 -10.38 6.10
N GLY A 27 -6.56 -9.10 6.48
CA GLY A 27 -7.61 -8.17 6.02
C GLY A 27 -7.63 -8.02 4.49
N ALA A 28 -6.47 -7.90 3.85
CA ALA A 28 -6.39 -7.84 2.39
C ALA A 28 -6.86 -9.15 1.72
N LEU A 29 -6.47 -10.31 2.27
CA LEU A 29 -6.94 -11.61 1.79
C LEU A 29 -8.42 -11.84 2.06
N SER A 30 -9.03 -11.15 3.03
CA SER A 30 -10.48 -11.24 3.29
C SER A 30 -11.31 -10.66 2.16
N SER A 31 -10.90 -9.52 1.58
CA SER A 31 -11.63 -8.84 0.51
C SER A 31 -11.25 -9.31 -0.90
N LEU A 32 -10.06 -9.90 -1.08
CA LEU A 32 -9.54 -10.34 -2.38
C LEU A 32 -10.49 -11.24 -3.20
N PRO A 33 -11.22 -12.24 -2.65
CA PRO A 33 -12.13 -13.09 -3.43
C PRO A 33 -13.21 -12.29 -4.15
N MET A 34 -13.70 -11.21 -3.53
CA MET A 34 -14.69 -10.34 -4.17
C MET A 34 -14.07 -9.59 -5.35
N LEU A 35 -12.84 -9.08 -5.20
CA LEU A 35 -12.13 -8.37 -6.26
C LEU A 35 -11.83 -9.30 -7.45
N LEU A 36 -11.46 -10.55 -7.19
CA LEU A 36 -11.24 -11.56 -8.23
C LEU A 36 -12.52 -11.89 -9.01
N ARG A 37 -13.66 -12.01 -8.32
CA ARG A 37 -14.95 -12.21 -9.00
C ARG A 37 -15.29 -11.07 -9.95
N ARG A 38 -14.97 -9.82 -9.59
CA ARG A 38 -15.22 -8.65 -10.46
C ARG A 38 -14.39 -8.66 -11.73
N THR A 39 -13.26 -9.36 -11.75
CA THR A 39 -12.39 -9.51 -12.92
C THR A 39 -12.63 -10.83 -13.65
N GLY A 40 -13.59 -11.66 -13.21
CA GLY A 40 -13.84 -13.00 -13.76
C GLY A 40 -12.79 -14.05 -13.37
N ALA A 41 -11.89 -13.72 -12.45
CA ALA A 41 -10.85 -14.63 -11.97
C ALA A 41 -11.37 -15.58 -10.89
N ASP A 42 -10.74 -16.75 -10.76
CA ASP A 42 -11.10 -17.77 -9.77
C ASP A 42 -10.82 -17.28 -8.34
N PRO A 43 -11.85 -17.09 -7.48
CA PRO A 43 -11.66 -16.70 -6.09
C PRO A 43 -11.11 -17.82 -5.19
N ALA A 44 -11.18 -19.09 -5.61
CA ALA A 44 -10.78 -20.24 -4.79
C ALA A 44 -9.28 -20.23 -4.46
N VAL A 45 -8.46 -19.61 -5.32
CA VAL A 45 -7.01 -19.43 -5.11
C VAL A 45 -6.67 -18.73 -3.77
N VAL A 46 -7.58 -17.92 -3.24
CA VAL A 46 -7.37 -17.16 -1.99
C VAL A 46 -7.41 -18.08 -0.76
N ALA A 47 -8.11 -19.22 -0.82
CA ALA A 47 -8.16 -20.16 0.29
C ALA A 47 -6.75 -20.68 0.63
N GLY A 48 -5.99 -21.10 -0.38
CA GLY A 48 -4.59 -21.52 -0.21
C GLY A 48 -3.68 -20.40 0.29
N MET A 49 -3.93 -19.14 -0.10
CA MET A 49 -3.17 -17.99 0.40
C MET A 49 -3.43 -17.74 1.89
N ARG A 50 -4.67 -17.89 2.34
CA ARG A 50 -5.04 -17.75 3.76
C ARG A 50 -4.44 -18.88 4.60
N GLU A 51 -4.44 -20.11 4.09
CA GLU A 51 -3.78 -21.24 4.74
C GLU A 51 -2.26 -20.98 4.86
N ALA A 52 -1.61 -20.56 3.78
CA ALA A 52 -0.18 -20.23 3.79
C ALA A 52 0.13 -19.11 4.81
N LEU A 53 -0.70 -18.07 4.90
CA LEU A 53 -0.56 -17.02 5.91
C LEU A 53 -0.69 -17.58 7.35
N SER A 54 -1.68 -18.45 7.60
CA SER A 54 -1.92 -19.07 8.91
C SER A 54 -0.76 -19.97 9.35
N ARG A 55 -0.28 -20.82 8.43
CA ARG A 55 0.85 -21.75 8.66
C ARG A 55 2.21 -21.09 8.63
N ARG A 56 2.27 -19.78 8.34
CA ARG A 56 3.50 -19.00 8.17
C ARG A 56 4.39 -19.54 7.03
N ASP A 57 3.77 -20.13 6.01
CA ASP A 57 4.44 -20.56 4.79
C ASP A 57 4.64 -19.37 3.85
N TRP A 58 5.70 -18.61 4.11
CA TRP A 58 6.04 -17.40 3.38
C TRP A 58 6.43 -17.68 1.92
N ASN A 59 6.97 -18.86 1.64
CA ASN A 59 7.34 -19.27 0.29
C ASN A 59 6.09 -19.52 -0.56
N ALA A 60 5.13 -20.31 -0.04
CA ALA A 60 3.86 -20.55 -0.74
C ALA A 60 3.06 -19.26 -0.94
N LEU A 61 2.96 -18.42 0.10
CA LEU A 61 2.27 -17.13 0.00
C LEU A 61 2.96 -16.19 -1.01
N GLY A 62 4.28 -16.13 -1.01
CA GLY A 62 5.07 -15.34 -1.96
C GLY A 62 4.86 -15.79 -3.41
N GLY A 63 4.88 -17.11 -3.66
CA GLY A 63 4.60 -17.67 -4.97
C GLY A 63 3.20 -17.34 -5.48
N ALA A 64 2.19 -17.43 -4.60
CA ALA A 64 0.81 -17.07 -4.95
C ALA A 64 0.65 -15.57 -5.25
N LEU A 65 1.23 -14.70 -4.42
CA LEU A 65 1.22 -13.25 -4.67
C LEU A 65 1.93 -12.88 -5.97
N ALA A 66 3.03 -13.55 -6.32
CA ALA A 66 3.74 -13.31 -7.56
C ALA A 66 2.90 -13.71 -8.79
N ARG A 67 2.19 -14.85 -8.74
CA ARG A 67 1.23 -15.26 -9.79
C ARG A 67 0.09 -14.27 -9.93
N LEU A 68 -0.47 -13.82 -8.81
CA LEU A 68 -1.55 -12.84 -8.80
C LEU A 68 -1.12 -11.53 -9.45
N ARG A 69 0.08 -11.02 -9.09
CA ARG A 69 0.63 -9.79 -9.68
C ARG A 69 0.87 -9.89 -11.18
N ARG A 70 1.27 -11.07 -11.69
CA ARG A 70 1.43 -11.28 -13.14
C ARG A 70 0.09 -11.34 -13.87
N SER A 71 -0.93 -11.91 -13.25
CA SER A 71 -2.27 -12.09 -13.86
C SER A 71 -3.12 -10.83 -13.76
N HIS A 72 -2.84 -9.97 -12.77
CA HIS A 72 -3.52 -8.69 -12.54
C HIS A 72 -2.46 -7.60 -12.31
N PRO A 73 -1.74 -7.19 -13.37
CA PRO A 73 -0.74 -6.14 -13.25
C PRO A 73 -1.40 -4.82 -12.84
N LEU A 74 -0.72 -4.08 -11.97
CA LEU A 74 -1.12 -2.72 -11.62
C LEU A 74 -0.62 -1.78 -12.72
N ASP A 75 -1.54 -1.12 -13.42
CA ASP A 75 -1.20 -0.06 -14.36
C ASP A 75 -0.99 1.25 -13.60
N LEU A 76 0.20 1.84 -13.75
CA LEU A 76 0.59 3.12 -13.16
C LEU A 76 1.00 4.14 -14.23
N GLY A 77 0.70 3.86 -15.50
CA GLY A 77 1.11 4.68 -16.64
C GLY A 77 0.57 6.11 -16.61
N THR A 78 -0.55 6.36 -15.94
CA THR A 78 -1.11 7.72 -15.75
C THR A 78 -0.53 8.45 -14.53
N ILE A 79 0.14 7.74 -13.62
CA ILE A 79 0.56 8.25 -12.31
C ILE A 79 2.08 8.49 -12.27
N LEU A 80 2.89 7.47 -12.56
CA LEU A 80 4.34 7.54 -12.38
C LEU A 80 5.11 8.46 -13.37
N PRO A 81 4.70 8.64 -14.65
CA PRO A 81 5.45 9.50 -15.56
C PRO A 81 5.18 11.00 -15.38
N ALA A 82 4.36 11.41 -14.39
CA ALA A 82 4.02 12.81 -14.24
C ALA A 82 5.23 13.66 -13.81
N SER A 83 5.68 14.55 -14.71
CA SER A 83 6.75 15.49 -14.40
C SER A 83 6.38 16.39 -13.21
N PRO A 84 7.28 16.54 -12.22
CA PRO A 84 7.06 17.41 -11.07
C PRO A 84 7.19 18.88 -11.51
N THR A 85 6.08 19.61 -11.55
CA THR A 85 6.09 21.07 -11.74
C THR A 85 6.04 21.78 -10.38
N PRO A 86 6.54 23.02 -10.25
CA PRO A 86 6.44 23.77 -8.99
C PRO A 86 5.01 23.90 -8.46
N GLN A 87 4.03 24.06 -9.36
CA GLN A 87 2.62 24.12 -8.98
C GLN A 87 2.11 22.80 -8.40
N ARG A 88 2.44 21.66 -9.04
CA ARG A 88 2.06 20.33 -8.54
C ARG A 88 2.68 20.03 -7.17
N LEU A 89 3.94 20.43 -6.97
CA LEU A 89 4.61 20.25 -5.68
C LEU A 89 3.97 21.07 -4.56
N ARG A 90 3.59 22.33 -4.82
CA ARG A 90 2.84 23.13 -3.84
C ARG A 90 1.47 22.54 -3.50
N ALA A 91 0.78 21.99 -4.49
CA ALA A 91 -0.49 21.30 -4.27
C ALA A 91 -0.29 20.04 -3.41
N ALA A 92 0.71 19.22 -3.71
CA ALA A 92 1.05 18.03 -2.95
C ALA A 92 1.45 18.36 -1.50
N GLU A 93 2.24 19.40 -1.29
CA GLU A 93 2.61 19.88 0.05
C GLU A 93 1.38 20.35 0.84
N ALA A 94 0.44 21.04 0.19
CA ALA A 94 -0.81 21.44 0.83
C ALA A 94 -1.65 20.22 1.24
N ILE A 95 -1.80 19.23 0.35
CA ILE A 95 -2.50 17.97 0.66
C ILE A 95 -1.81 17.25 1.82
N HIS A 96 -0.49 17.13 1.79
CA HIS A 96 0.27 16.50 2.86
C HIS A 96 -0.01 17.15 4.22
N ARG A 97 0.12 18.48 4.32
CA ARG A 97 -0.12 19.21 5.56
C ARG A 97 -1.55 19.07 6.08
N GLN A 98 -2.53 19.05 5.18
CA GLN A 98 -3.96 19.03 5.54
C GLN A 98 -4.48 17.63 5.86
N SER A 99 -3.94 16.59 5.22
CA SER A 99 -4.56 15.25 5.22
C SER A 99 -3.63 14.11 5.62
N CYS A 100 -2.31 14.31 5.63
CA CYS A 100 -1.35 13.23 5.86
C CYS A 100 -0.45 13.46 7.09
N ALA A 101 0.04 14.68 7.27
CA ALA A 101 1.06 15.05 8.26
C ALA A 101 0.68 14.62 9.69
N GLY A 102 -0.60 14.81 10.07
CA GLY A 102 -1.09 14.51 11.42
C GLY A 102 -0.85 13.06 11.87
N CYS A 103 -0.81 12.09 10.94
CA CYS A 103 -0.49 10.70 11.27
C CYS A 103 0.95 10.31 10.92
N HIS A 104 1.52 10.92 9.88
CA HIS A 104 2.75 10.42 9.25
C HIS A 104 4.03 11.16 9.68
N ASP A 105 3.95 12.39 10.19
CA ASP A 105 5.16 13.17 10.54
C ASP A 105 5.73 12.75 11.91
N ALA A 106 4.85 12.38 12.84
CA ALA A 106 5.21 11.89 14.17
C ALA A 106 4.45 10.59 14.48
N PRO A 107 4.81 9.46 13.82
CA PRO A 107 4.09 8.21 13.99
C PRO A 107 4.19 7.70 15.43
N ALA A 108 3.07 7.23 15.98
CA ALA A 108 3.06 6.55 17.27
C ALA A 108 3.97 5.30 17.21
N ALA A 109 5.04 5.28 17.99
CA ALA A 109 6.01 4.19 17.97
C ALA A 109 5.46 2.90 18.60
N ASP A 110 4.51 3.01 19.53
CA ASP A 110 3.95 1.90 20.28
C ASP A 110 2.55 1.50 19.77
N VAL A 111 2.44 1.22 18.48
CA VAL A 111 1.25 0.57 17.89
C VAL A 111 1.67 -0.54 16.92
N ALA A 112 0.81 -1.53 16.72
CA ALA A 112 1.10 -2.68 15.87
C ALA A 112 1.30 -2.31 14.37
N LEU A 113 0.64 -1.26 13.90
CA LEU A 113 0.77 -0.73 12.54
C LEU A 113 0.92 0.81 12.61
N PRO A 114 2.14 1.32 12.84
CA PRO A 114 2.35 2.75 12.83
C PRO A 114 2.15 3.31 11.42
N ALA A 115 1.63 4.52 11.32
CA ALA A 115 1.55 5.29 10.09
C ALA A 115 2.94 5.79 9.70
N SER A 116 3.79 4.90 9.16
CA SER A 116 5.19 5.20 8.84
C SER A 116 5.35 6.50 8.04
N ASN A 117 6.45 7.21 8.29
CA ASN A 117 6.72 8.48 7.63
C ASN A 117 6.72 8.32 6.10
N LEU A 118 5.94 9.16 5.41
CA LEU A 118 5.72 9.01 3.96
C LEU A 118 6.96 9.34 3.13
N PHE A 119 7.81 10.26 3.59
CA PHE A 119 9.10 10.56 2.95
C PHE A 119 10.07 9.39 3.11
N GLU A 120 10.17 8.81 4.32
CA GLU A 120 10.97 7.61 4.55
C GLU A 120 10.49 6.43 3.71
N MET A 121 9.17 6.21 3.65
CA MET A 121 8.57 5.19 2.80
C MET A 121 8.97 5.40 1.33
N ALA A 122 8.79 6.60 0.78
CA ALA A 122 9.15 6.92 -0.61
C ALA A 122 10.64 6.68 -0.92
N ARG A 123 11.54 6.87 0.05
CA ARG A 123 12.98 6.63 -0.11
C ARG A 123 13.38 5.15 -0.04
N THR A 124 12.68 4.35 0.75
CA THR A 124 13.14 3.00 1.14
C THR A 124 12.41 1.87 0.43
N MET A 125 11.32 2.15 -0.29
CA MET A 125 10.56 1.15 -1.03
C MET A 125 10.50 1.43 -2.54
N PRO A 126 10.24 0.41 -3.38
CA PRO A 126 10.05 0.62 -4.81
C PRO A 126 8.91 1.61 -5.09
N ALA A 127 9.09 2.49 -6.08
CA ALA A 127 8.12 3.53 -6.42
C ALA A 127 6.71 2.97 -6.70
N GLU A 128 6.63 1.85 -7.41
CA GLU A 128 5.37 1.15 -7.72
C GLU A 128 4.66 0.67 -6.44
N GLU A 129 5.42 0.22 -5.45
CA GLU A 129 4.86 -0.19 -4.17
C GLU A 129 4.35 1.02 -3.38
N PHE A 130 5.11 2.11 -3.36
CA PHE A 130 4.69 3.35 -2.71
C PHE A 130 3.41 3.90 -3.34
N ALA A 131 3.34 3.93 -4.68
CA ALA A 131 2.15 4.31 -5.43
C ALA A 131 0.96 3.41 -5.09
N ALA A 132 1.15 2.09 -5.09
CA ALA A 132 0.10 1.13 -4.71
C ALA A 132 -0.41 1.33 -3.28
N ARG A 133 0.47 1.74 -2.35
CA ARG A 133 0.10 2.06 -0.97
C ARG A 133 -0.71 3.35 -0.88
N LEU A 134 -0.36 4.38 -1.64
CA LEU A 134 -1.17 5.61 -1.69
C LEU A 134 -2.54 5.36 -2.31
N LEU A 135 -2.60 4.62 -3.43
CA LEU A 135 -3.84 4.30 -4.13
C LEU A 135 -4.83 3.52 -3.24
N ASN A 136 -4.35 2.51 -2.52
CA ASN A 136 -5.21 1.60 -1.75
C ASN A 136 -5.37 1.98 -0.27
N GLY A 137 -4.42 2.73 0.27
CA GLY A 137 -4.30 3.03 1.70
C GLY A 137 -5.05 4.28 2.13
N VAL A 138 -5.34 5.21 1.21
CA VAL A 138 -6.17 6.38 1.49
C VAL A 138 -7.61 6.06 1.10
N ARG A 139 -8.52 6.20 2.06
CA ARG A 139 -9.95 5.96 1.87
C ARG A 139 -10.72 7.24 2.11
N GLY A 140 -11.64 7.53 1.21
CA GLY A 140 -12.64 8.58 1.40
C GLY A 140 -13.73 8.15 2.37
N ASP A 141 -14.77 8.96 2.42
CA ASP A 141 -15.94 8.78 3.26
C ASP A 141 -17.05 7.96 2.57
N THR A 142 -18.19 7.84 3.24
CA THR A 142 -19.38 7.17 2.69
C THR A 142 -19.94 7.86 1.45
N ARG A 143 -19.73 9.17 1.26
CA ARG A 143 -20.21 9.93 0.09
C ARG A 143 -19.44 9.55 -1.17
N SER A 144 -18.17 9.18 -1.02
CA SER A 144 -17.30 8.68 -2.08
C SER A 144 -17.27 7.15 -2.17
N ALA A 145 -18.17 6.45 -1.48
CA ALA A 145 -18.15 4.98 -1.35
C ALA A 145 -16.76 4.44 -0.93
N HIS A 146 -16.05 5.20 -0.10
CA HIS A 146 -14.68 4.92 0.36
C HIS A 146 -13.64 4.83 -0.77
N ALA A 147 -13.92 5.42 -1.93
CA ALA A 147 -12.93 5.63 -2.98
C ALA A 147 -11.80 6.53 -2.49
N ASN A 148 -10.63 6.43 -3.11
CA ASN A 148 -9.54 7.36 -2.81
C ASN A 148 -10.01 8.79 -3.12
N PRO A 149 -9.87 9.75 -2.18
CA PRO A 149 -10.33 11.12 -2.41
C PRO A 149 -9.44 11.88 -3.41
N PHE A 150 -8.27 11.34 -3.75
CA PHE A 150 -7.32 11.96 -4.67
C PHE A 150 -7.38 11.32 -6.05
N GLY A 151 -7.36 12.15 -7.09
CA GLY A 151 -7.25 11.71 -8.49
C GLY A 151 -5.80 11.43 -8.89
N ASP A 152 -5.62 10.81 -10.06
CA ASP A 152 -4.30 10.47 -10.60
C ASP A 152 -3.28 11.64 -10.58
N PRO A 153 -3.63 12.88 -10.98
CA PRO A 153 -2.67 13.99 -10.96
C PRO A 153 -2.21 14.37 -9.54
N GLU A 154 -3.09 14.24 -8.54
CA GLU A 154 -2.78 14.54 -7.13
C GLU A 154 -1.91 13.45 -6.52
N ILE A 155 -2.24 12.18 -6.79
CA ILE A 155 -1.43 11.03 -6.36
C ILE A 155 -0.04 11.11 -6.98
N ALA A 156 0.05 11.44 -8.27
CA ALA A 156 1.33 11.62 -8.95
C ALA A 156 2.15 12.77 -8.35
N ALA A 157 1.49 13.89 -8.04
CA ALA A 157 2.14 15.03 -7.38
C ALA A 157 2.63 14.67 -5.96
N LEU A 158 1.86 13.92 -5.18
CA LEU A 158 2.24 13.41 -3.86
C LEU A 158 3.45 12.49 -3.95
N ILE A 159 3.46 11.53 -4.89
CA ILE A 159 4.61 10.64 -5.11
C ILE A 159 5.87 11.46 -5.41
N ALA A 160 5.76 12.43 -6.34
CA ALA A 160 6.88 13.30 -6.69
C ALA A 160 7.35 14.18 -5.52
N PHE A 161 6.42 14.67 -4.70
CA PHE A 161 6.72 15.46 -3.51
C PHE A 161 7.49 14.64 -2.46
N TYR A 162 6.99 13.45 -2.10
CA TYR A 162 7.66 12.58 -1.13
C TYR A 162 9.01 12.05 -1.62
N ALA A 163 9.17 11.82 -2.93
CA ALA A 163 10.45 11.40 -3.51
C ALA A 163 11.52 12.51 -3.48
N ARG A 164 11.12 13.78 -3.38
CA ARG A 164 12.03 14.95 -3.34
C ARG A 164 12.29 15.48 -1.93
N GLY A 165 11.34 15.29 -1.02
CA GLY A 165 11.42 15.79 0.35
C GLY A 165 12.50 15.08 1.17
N ARG A 166 13.03 15.80 2.17
CA ARG A 166 13.99 15.28 3.15
C ARG A 166 13.27 14.89 4.42
#